data_AF-A0A2R6A8F4-F1
#
_entry.id   AF-A0A2R6A8F4-F1
#
_cell.length_a   1.000
_cell.length_b   1.000
_cell.length_c   1.000
_cell.angle_alpha   90.00
_cell.angle_beta   90.00
_cell.angle_gamma   90.00
#
_symmetry.space_group_name_H-M   'P 1'
#
loop_
_entity.id
_entity.type
_entity.pdbx_description
1 polymer ?
#
loop_
_entity_poly.entity_id
_entity_poly.type
_entity_poly.pdbx_seq_one_letter_code
_entity_poly.pdbx_strand_id
1 'polypeptide(L)'
;MKQFPLTKEQLIVLFVAILFWMFDGYETYALILTIIPALHTLLPPSQIKHISLYAGYLIASTLAGWATGGVVGGRIGDAIGRNKDNGDHGFYI
;
A
#
# COMPACT_ATOMS: atom_id res chain seq x y z
N MET A 1 33.02 -8.51 -3.67
CA MET A 1 31.79 -8.46 -2.83
C MET A 1 31.11 -9.82 -2.91
N LYS A 2 31.17 -10.64 -1.84
CA LYS A 2 30.46 -11.93 -1.80
C LYS A 2 28.97 -11.64 -1.60
N GLN A 3 28.14 -12.00 -2.58
CA GLN A 3 26.69 -11.93 -2.47
C GLN A 3 26.23 -13.12 -1.64
N PHE A 4 25.66 -12.88 -0.46
CA PHE A 4 25.06 -13.94 0.34
C PHE A 4 23.73 -14.36 -0.34
N PRO A 5 23.42 -15.67 -0.44
CA PRO A 5 22.15 -16.12 -1.01
C PRO A 5 20.98 -15.61 -0.17
N LEU A 6 19.87 -15.25 -0.83
CA LEU A 6 18.66 -14.74 -0.17
C LEU A 6 18.11 -15.76 0.84
N THR A 7 17.81 -15.30 2.05
CA THR A 7 17.19 -16.15 3.07
C THR A 7 15.69 -16.35 2.78
N LYS A 8 15.09 -17.38 3.39
CA LYS A 8 13.64 -17.66 3.21
C LYS A 8 12.78 -16.49 3.66
N GLU A 9 13.19 -15.79 4.72
CA GLU A 9 12.53 -14.61 5.25
C GLU A 9 12.58 -13.45 4.24
N GLN A 10 13.73 -13.22 3.61
CA GLN A 10 13.88 -12.19 2.58
C GLN A 10 13.01 -12.49 1.34
N LEU A 11 12.89 -13.77 0.96
CA LEU A 11 12.01 -14.20 -0.13
C LEU A 11 10.52 -14.00 0.21
N ILE A 12 10.11 -14.28 1.45
CA ILE A 12 8.74 -14.02 1.89
C ILE A 12 8.43 -12.53 1.88
N VAL A 13 9.34 -11.69 2.41
CA VAL A 13 9.19 -10.23 2.38
C VAL A 13 9.08 -9.72 0.94
N LEU A 14 9.95 -10.20 0.04
CA LEU A 14 9.91 -9.86 -1.38
C LEU A 14 8.58 -10.28 -2.02
N PHE A 15 8.10 -11.49 -1.75
CA PHE A 15 6.84 -11.99 -2.27
C PHE A 15 5.65 -11.14 -1.80
N VAL A 16 5.59 -10.82 -0.50
CA VAL A 16 4.57 -9.94 0.06
C VAL A 16 4.63 -8.54 -0.57
N ALA A 17 5.83 -7.99 -0.76
CA ALA A 17 6.00 -6.68 -1.39
C ALA A 17 5.51 -6.67 -2.85
N ILE A 18 5.82 -7.72 -3.62
CA ILE A 18 5.34 -7.85 -5.00
C ILE A 18 3.81 -8.00 -5.04
N LEU A 19 3.22 -8.80 -4.15
CA LEU A 19 1.76 -8.95 -4.09
C LEU A 19 1.08 -7.63 -3.71
N PHE A 20 1.63 -6.92 -2.72
CA PHE A 20 1.12 -5.61 -2.33
C PHE A 20 1.18 -4.62 -3.50
N TRP A 21 2.31 -4.56 -4.22
CA TRP A 21 2.48 -3.70 -5.37
C TRP A 21 1.54 -4.04 -6.53
N MET A 22 1.33 -5.34 -6.80
CA MET A 22 0.41 -5.80 -7.83
C MET A 22 -1.04 -5.44 -7.49
N PHE A 23 -1.44 -5.62 -6.22
CA PHE A 23 -2.79 -5.29 -5.77
C PHE A 23 -3.07 -3.78 -5.83
N ASP A 24 -2.12 -2.96 -5.37
CA ASP A 24 -2.18 -1.50 -5.43
C ASP A 24 -2.33 -0.99 -6.88
N GLY A 25 -1.53 -1.56 -7.80
CA GLY A 25 -1.63 -1.27 -9.23
C GLY A 25 -2.98 -1.70 -9.83
N TYR A 26 -3.49 -2.86 -9.44
CA TYR A 26 -4.80 -3.36 -9.89
C TYR A 26 -5.95 -2.47 -9.41
N GLU A 27 -5.95 -2.07 -8.13
CA GLU A 27 -6.96 -1.18 -7.56
C GLU A 27 -7.01 0.16 -8.31
N THR A 28 -5.84 0.79 -8.49
CA THR A 28 -5.72 2.05 -9.24
C THR A 28 -6.24 1.90 -10.67
N TYR A 29 -5.83 0.83 -11.35
CA TYR A 29 -6.25 0.57 -12.72
C TYR A 29 -7.76 0.36 -12.83
N ALA A 30 -8.33 -0.46 -11.96
CA ALA A 30 -9.77 -0.71 -11.91
C ALA A 30 -10.55 0.58 -11.62
N LEU A 31 -10.08 1.41 -10.69
CA LEU A 31 -10.68 2.70 -10.39
C LEU A 31 -10.69 3.59 -11.64
N ILE A 32 -9.54 3.84 -12.27
CA ILE A 32 -9.46 4.73 -13.43
C ILE A 32 -10.31 4.25 -14.61
N LEU A 33 -10.34 2.93 -14.87
CA LEU A 33 -11.18 2.37 -15.93
C LEU A 33 -12.68 2.56 -15.69
N THR A 34 -13.11 2.45 -14.43
CA THR A 34 -14.54 2.33 -14.11
C THR A 34 -15.15 3.60 -13.54
N ILE A 35 -14.34 4.58 -13.11
CA ILE A 35 -14.79 5.76 -12.36
C ILE A 35 -15.87 6.56 -13.10
N ILE A 36 -15.70 6.82 -14.39
CA ILE A 36 -16.67 7.57 -15.20
C ILE A 36 -17.99 6.80 -15.39
N PRO A 37 -18.00 5.57 -15.94
CA PRO A 37 -19.25 4.82 -16.12
C PRO A 37 -19.96 4.48 -14.80
N ALA A 38 -19.19 4.22 -13.72
CA ALA A 38 -19.75 3.99 -12.39
C ALA A 38 -20.47 5.24 -11.87
N LEU A 39 -19.84 6.42 -11.95
CA LEU A 39 -20.45 7.67 -11.51
C LEU A 39 -21.68 8.05 -12.34
N HIS A 40 -21.68 7.81 -13.65
CA HIS A 40 -22.86 8.04 -14.49
C HIS A 40 -24.06 7.16 -14.10
N THR A 41 -23.80 5.96 -13.58
CA THR A 41 -24.85 5.03 -13.14
C THR A 41 -25.34 5.34 -11.72
N LEU A 42 -24.45 5.84 -10.86
CA LEU A 42 -24.74 6.07 -9.44
C LEU A 42 -25.29 7.47 -9.16
N LEU A 43 -24.90 8.49 -9.94
CA LEU A 43 -25.31 9.87 -9.69
C LEU A 43 -26.67 10.19 -10.31
N PRO A 44 -27.53 10.95 -9.61
CA PRO A 44 -28.74 11.48 -10.21
C PRO A 44 -28.41 12.51 -11.30
N PRO A 45 -29.29 12.71 -12.31
CA PRO A 45 -29.03 13.63 -13.44
C PRO A 45 -28.65 15.06 -13.03
N SER A 46 -29.19 15.56 -11.92
CA SER A 46 -28.90 16.89 -11.38
C SER A 46 -27.45 17.07 -10.91
N GLN A 47 -26.75 15.98 -10.63
CA GLN A 47 -25.39 15.95 -10.09
C GLN A 47 -24.32 15.58 -11.12
N ILE A 48 -24.70 15.19 -12.34
CA ILE A 48 -23.74 14.84 -13.42
C ILE A 48 -22.79 15.99 -13.74
N LYS A 49 -23.23 17.24 -13.59
CA LYS A 49 -22.38 18.44 -13.72
C LYS A 49 -21.19 18.50 -12.74
N HIS A 50 -21.22 17.69 -11.68
CA HIS A 50 -20.18 17.59 -10.65
C HIS A 50 -19.39 16.29 -10.73
N ILE A 51 -19.47 15.54 -11.84
CA ILE A 51 -18.85 14.21 -11.95
C ILE A 51 -17.33 14.23 -11.65
N SER A 52 -16.61 15.27 -12.09
CA SER A 52 -15.18 15.43 -11.82
C SER A 52 -14.86 15.61 -10.34
N LEU A 53 -15.75 16.26 -9.58
CA LEU A 53 -15.58 16.45 -8.14
C LEU A 53 -15.73 15.11 -7.40
N TYR A 54 -16.76 14.33 -7.74
CA TYR A 54 -16.95 12.99 -7.16
C TYR A 54 -15.83 12.02 -7.55
N ALA A 55 -15.34 12.09 -8.79
CA ALA A 55 -14.15 11.36 -9.21
C ALA A 55 -12.93 11.75 -8.36
N GLY A 56 -12.75 13.04 -8.09
CA GLY A 56 -11.72 13.55 -7.19
C GLY A 56 -11.85 13.01 -5.77
N TYR A 57 -13.05 12.88 -5.22
CA TYR A 57 -13.26 12.27 -3.90
C TYR A 57 -12.89 10.80 -3.86
N LEU A 58 -13.21 10.03 -4.89
CA LEU A 58 -12.82 8.62 -4.97
C LEU A 58 -11.29 8.48 -4.98
N ILE A 59 -10.60 9.24 -5.84
CA ILE A 59 -9.13 9.25 -5.90
C ILE A 59 -8.53 9.70 -4.56
N ALA A 60 -9.06 10.78 -3.97
CA ALA A 60 -8.59 11.28 -2.68
C ALA A 60 -8.77 10.24 -1.55
N SER A 61 -9.86 9.49 -1.57
CA SER A 61 -10.11 8.44 -0.58
C SER A 61 -9.13 7.26 -0.72
N THR A 62 -8.81 6.85 -1.94
CA THR A 62 -7.77 5.85 -2.23
C THR A 62 -6.40 6.32 -1.71
N LEU A 63 -6.01 7.55 -2.05
CA LEU A 63 -4.75 8.14 -1.57
C LEU A 63 -4.68 8.23 -0.04
N ALA A 64 -5.80 8.60 0.60
CA ALA A 64 -5.89 8.64 2.06
C ALA A 64 -5.74 7.23 2.67
N GLY A 65 -6.31 6.21 2.03
CA GLY A 65 -6.13 4.81 2.39
C GLY A 65 -4.67 4.39 2.33
N TRP A 66 -3.96 4.72 1.24
CA TRP A 66 -2.53 4.41 1.10
C TRP A 66 -1.68 5.11 2.16
N ALA A 67 -1.92 6.40 2.39
CA ALA A 67 -1.22 7.16 3.43
C ALA A 67 -1.41 6.53 4.81
N THR A 68 -2.66 6.16 5.14
CA THR A 68 -2.98 5.50 6.41
C THR A 68 -2.32 4.14 6.52
N GLY A 69 -2.37 3.33 5.46
CA GLY A 69 -1.73 2.02 5.40
C GLY A 69 -0.22 2.08 5.57
N GLY A 70 0.44 3.06 4.94
CA GLY A 70 1.87 3.30 5.09
C GLY A 70 2.27 3.66 6.52
N VAL A 71 1.51 4.55 7.17
CA VAL A 71 1.77 4.96 8.56
C VAL A 71 1.58 3.78 9.53
N VAL A 72 0.47 3.05 9.42
CA VAL A 72 0.17 1.91 10.28
C VAL A 72 1.16 0.77 10.04
N GLY A 73 1.42 0.44 8.77
CA GLY A 73 2.36 -0.60 8.36
C GLY A 73 3.78 -0.32 8.82
N GLY A 74 4.27 0.92 8.65
CA GLY A 74 5.57 1.35 9.16
C GLY A 74 5.66 1.20 10.68
N ARG A 75 4.62 1.62 11.40
CA ARG A 75 4.61 1.53 12.87
C ARG A 75 4.63 0.08 13.38
N ILE A 76 3.96 -0.84 12.69
CA ILE A 76 3.97 -2.28 12.98
C ILE A 76 5.34 -2.88 12.65
N GLY A 77 5.90 -2.54 11.48
CA GLY A 77 7.23 -2.99 11.07
C GLY A 77 8.30 -2.62 12.10
N ASP A 78 8.28 -1.36 12.56
CA ASP A 78 9.18 -0.87 13.60
C ASP A 78 8.98 -1.61 14.93
N ALA A 79 7.73 -1.90 15.31
CA ALA A 79 7.43 -2.63 16.54
C ALA A 79 7.94 -4.07 16.52
N ILE A 80 7.84 -4.75 15.37
CA ILE A 80 8.28 -6.14 15.20
C ILE A 80 9.81 -6.21 15.10
N GLY A 81 10.44 -5.28 14.38
CA GLY A 81 11.89 -5.23 14.21
C GLY A 81 12.65 -4.99 15.51
N ARG A 82 12.11 -4.16 16.41
CA ARG A 82 12.76 -3.79 17.67
C ARG A 82 12.91 -4.94 18.67
N ASN A 83 12.12 -6.02 18.53
CA ASN A 83 12.22 -7.20 19.41
C ASN A 83 13.37 -8.16 19.04
N LYS A 84 14.15 -7.85 17.99
CA LYS A 84 15.27 -8.68 17.52
C LYS A 84 16.65 -8.20 18.01
N ASP A 85 16.72 -7.05 18.69
CA ASP A 85 17.93 -6.50 19.32
C ASP A 85 18.07 -6.90 20.80
N ASN A 86 17.84 -8.18 21.14
CA ASN A 86 18.09 -8.68 22.49
C ASN A 86 19.24 -9.69 22.45
N GLY A 87 20.48 -9.19 22.67
CA GLY A 87 21.41 -9.94 23.52
C GLY A 87 22.87 -10.37 23.43
N ASP A 88 23.65 -10.10 22.38
CA ASP A 88 24.93 -10.84 22.21
C ASP A 88 26.16 -9.96 21.90
N HIS A 89 26.16 -8.68 22.29
CA HIS A 89 27.37 -7.86 22.24
C HIS A 89 28.21 -8.03 23.52
N GLY A 90 28.70 -9.26 23.71
CA GLY A 90 29.82 -9.53 24.60
C GLY A 90 31.09 -8.88 24.03
N PHE A 91 31.60 -7.89 24.76
CA PHE A 91 32.87 -7.21 24.52
C PHE A 91 34.01 -8.22 24.30
N TYR A 92 34.70 -8.12 23.17
CA TYR A 92 36.07 -8.61 23.00
C TYR A 92 36.99 -7.39 22.95
N ILE A 93 37.58 -7.08 24.11
CA ILE A 93 38.87 -6.37 24.25
C ILE A 93 39.89 -7.34 24.82
#